data_AF-A0A0U4F446-F1
#
_entry.id   AF-A0A0U4F446-F1
#
_cell.length_a   1.000
_cell.length_b   1.000
_cell.length_c   1.000
_cell.angle_alpha   90.00
_cell.angle_beta   90.00
_cell.angle_gamma   90.00
#
_symmetry.space_group_name_H-M   'P 1'
#
loop_
_entity.id
_entity.type
_entity.pdbx_description
1 polymer ?
#
loop_
_entity_poly.entity_id
_entity_poly.type
_entity_poly.pdbx_seq_one_letter_code
_entity_poly.pdbx_strand_id
1 'polypeptide(L)'
;MSGFVIPVLITISVVIILSIIFKGKDKVDRGFKINYFKLSYRRKMIRTIIFTPINILLLIFIYVYTDWSMVVNVLVGLLLFIAGLVQLIYNFNMWKKNEKEI
;
A
#
# COMPACT_ATOMS: atom_id res chain seq x y z
N MET A 1 19.39 15.44 -8.13
CA MET A 1 18.31 15.32 -7.13
C MET A 1 16.96 15.91 -7.58
N SER A 2 16.91 16.87 -8.51
CA SER A 2 15.66 17.52 -8.99
C SER A 2 14.72 16.62 -9.82
N GLY A 3 15.23 15.56 -10.48
CA GLY A 3 14.43 14.70 -11.36
C GLY A 3 13.35 13.84 -10.68
N PHE A 4 13.48 13.57 -9.37
CA PHE A 4 12.52 12.73 -8.63
C PHE A 4 11.41 13.52 -7.92
N VAL A 5 11.58 14.84 -7.75
CA VAL A 5 10.64 15.67 -7.00
C VAL A 5 9.29 15.77 -7.72
N ILE A 6 9.32 16.00 -9.04
CA ILE A 6 8.11 16.16 -9.85
C ILE A 6 7.25 14.89 -9.86
N PRO A 7 7.78 13.68 -10.15
CA PRO A 7 7.00 12.44 -10.05
C PRO A 7 6.39 12.20 -8.67
N VAL A 8 7.14 12.48 -7.59
CA VAL A 8 6.66 12.32 -6.22
C VAL A 8 5.49 13.24 -5.93
N LEU A 9 5.58 14.52 -6.32
CA LEU A 9 4.50 15.50 -6.14
C LEU A 9 3.24 15.12 -6.92
N ILE A 10 3.39 14.65 -8.17
CA ILE A 10 2.27 14.16 -8.97
C ILE A 10 1.60 12.97 -8.28
N THR A 11 2.40 12.01 -7.79
CA THR A 11 1.88 10.82 -7.11
C THR A 11 1.09 11.20 -5.85
N ILE A 12 1.64 12.08 -5.01
CA ILE A 12 0.96 12.57 -3.81
C ILE A 12 -0.35 13.28 -4.16
N SER A 13 -0.33 14.15 -5.18
CA SER A 13 -1.52 14.88 -5.62
C SER A 13 -2.63 13.94 -6.08
N VAL A 14 -2.30 12.94 -6.90
CA VAL A 14 -3.26 11.92 -7.36
C VAL A 14 -3.82 11.12 -6.19
N VAL A 15 -2.98 10.71 -5.24
CA VAL A 15 -3.41 9.98 -4.04
C VAL A 15 -4.38 10.80 -3.20
N ILE A 16 -4.11 12.09 -2.99
CA ILE A 16 -4.99 12.99 -2.23
C ILE A 16 -6.33 13.17 -2.95
N ILE A 17 -6.32 13.48 -4.24
CA ILE A 17 -7.53 13.68 -5.04
C ILE A 17 -8.42 12.42 -4.99
N LEU A 18 -7.83 11.23 -5.20
CA LEU A 18 -8.57 9.98 -5.12
C LEU A 18 -9.10 9.69 -3.71
N SER A 19 -8.32 10.01 -2.66
CA SER A 19 -8.76 9.85 -1.27
C SER A 19 -10.01 10.67 -0.98
N ILE A 20 -10.07 11.91 -1.48
CA ILE A 20 -11.21 12.81 -1.30
C ILE A 20 -12.42 12.31 -2.09
N ILE A 21 -12.26 11.97 -3.38
CA ILE A 21 -13.37 11.55 -4.26
C ILE A 21 -14.06 10.27 -3.77
N PHE A 22 -13.30 9.34 -3.18
CA PHE A 22 -13.80 8.03 -2.75
C PHE A 22 -14.07 7.93 -1.23
N LYS A 23 -13.96 9.04 -0.50
CA LYS A 23 -14.39 9.12 0.89
C LYS A 23 -15.91 8.98 0.96
N GLY A 24 -16.41 8.18 1.91
CA GLY A 24 -17.85 7.94 2.09
C GLY A 24 -18.54 7.10 1.01
N LYS A 25 -17.88 6.78 -0.11
CA LYS A 25 -18.45 5.92 -1.15
C LYS A 25 -18.41 4.45 -0.76
N ASP A 26 -19.43 3.72 -1.16
CA ASP A 26 -19.56 2.28 -0.93
C ASP A 26 -18.34 1.50 -1.42
N LYS A 27 -17.90 0.59 -0.56
CA LYS A 27 -16.76 -0.28 -0.83
C LYS A 27 -17.23 -1.51 -1.60
N VAL A 28 -16.49 -1.86 -2.64
CA VAL A 28 -16.84 -2.96 -3.55
C VAL A 28 -16.07 -4.21 -3.16
N ASP A 29 -16.82 -5.26 -2.82
CA ASP A 29 -16.30 -6.55 -2.38
C ASP A 29 -16.41 -7.68 -3.43
N ARG A 30 -17.16 -7.47 -4.53
CA ARG A 30 -17.27 -8.40 -5.66
C ARG A 30 -16.94 -7.72 -7.00
N GLY A 31 -16.41 -8.48 -7.97
CA GLY A 31 -15.97 -7.98 -9.28
C GLY A 31 -14.58 -7.32 -9.32
N PHE A 32 -14.07 -7.04 -10.52
CA PHE A 32 -12.74 -6.45 -10.74
C PHE A 32 -12.76 -4.94 -10.48
N LYS A 33 -11.91 -4.47 -9.56
CA LYS A 33 -11.70 -3.04 -9.30
C LYS A 33 -10.22 -2.75 -9.05
N ILE A 34 -9.66 -1.84 -9.85
CA ILE A 34 -8.26 -1.43 -9.76
C ILE A 34 -8.05 -0.41 -8.63
N ASN A 35 -8.95 0.58 -8.52
CA ASN A 35 -8.81 1.69 -7.59
C ASN A 35 -8.86 1.23 -6.12
N TYR A 36 -7.74 1.42 -5.42
CA TYR A 36 -7.56 1.02 -4.02
C TYR A 36 -8.60 1.65 -3.08
N PHE A 37 -8.98 2.91 -3.28
CA PHE A 37 -9.88 3.62 -2.37
C PHE A 37 -11.31 3.07 -2.37
N LYS A 38 -11.72 2.35 -3.43
CA LYS A 38 -13.05 1.74 -3.56
C LYS A 38 -13.10 0.28 -3.10
N LEU A 39 -11.97 -0.32 -2.72
CA LEU A 39 -11.92 -1.71 -2.26
C LEU A 39 -12.46 -1.86 -0.84
N SER A 40 -13.12 -2.99 -0.58
CA SER A 40 -13.44 -3.45 0.78
C SER A 40 -12.17 -3.68 1.60
N TYR A 41 -12.28 -3.56 2.93
CA TYR A 41 -11.17 -3.81 3.84
C TYR A 41 -10.61 -5.25 3.71
N ARG A 42 -11.49 -6.24 3.51
CA ARG A 42 -11.09 -7.64 3.23
C ARG A 42 -10.19 -7.75 2.01
N ARG A 43 -10.58 -7.12 0.90
CA ARG A 43 -9.79 -7.14 -0.35
C ARG A 43 -8.46 -6.41 -0.20
N LYS A 44 -8.44 -5.29 0.52
CA LYS A 44 -7.19 -4.58 0.81
C LYS A 44 -6.23 -5.45 1.60
N MET A 45 -6.73 -6.19 2.59
CA MET A 45 -5.95 -7.16 3.37
C MET A 45 -5.39 -8.29 2.49
N ILE A 46 -6.22 -8.96 1.70
CA ILE A 46 -5.78 -10.01 0.76
C ILE A 46 -4.73 -9.46 -0.21
N ARG A 47 -4.94 -8.25 -0.73
CA ARG A 47 -3.99 -7.60 -1.63
C ARG A 47 -2.67 -7.31 -0.93
N THR A 48 -2.67 -6.84 0.32
CA THR A 48 -1.43 -6.65 1.09
C THR A 48 -0.64 -7.95 1.19
N ILE A 49 -1.29 -9.08 1.49
CA ILE A 49 -0.62 -10.40 1.59
C ILE A 49 -0.08 -10.86 0.22
N ILE A 50 -0.89 -10.77 -0.84
CA ILE A 50 -0.49 -11.19 -2.20
C ILE A 50 0.65 -10.32 -2.76
N PHE A 51 0.69 -9.03 -2.41
CA PHE A 51 1.76 -8.14 -2.84
C PHE A 51 3.02 -8.24 -1.97
N THR A 52 2.98 -8.91 -0.82
CA THR A 52 4.17 -9.11 0.02
C THR A 52 5.33 -9.79 -0.74
N PRO A 53 5.12 -10.92 -1.45
CA PRO A 53 6.16 -11.51 -2.30
C PRO A 53 6.73 -10.54 -3.35
N ILE A 54 5.87 -9.74 -3.97
CA ILE A 54 6.28 -8.75 -4.98
C ILE A 54 7.17 -7.68 -4.36
N ASN A 55 6.82 -7.19 -3.16
CA ASN A 55 7.65 -6.24 -2.42
C ASN A 55 9.01 -6.82 -2.05
N ILE A 56 9.08 -8.11 -1.67
CA ILE A 56 10.34 -8.80 -1.39
C ILE A 56 11.20 -8.87 -2.65
N LEU A 57 10.63 -9.25 -3.80
CA LEU A 57 11.34 -9.28 -5.07
C LEU A 57 11.87 -7.89 -5.47
N LEU A 58 11.08 -6.84 -5.24
CA LEU A 58 11.50 -5.46 -5.49
C LEU A 58 12.66 -5.03 -4.57
N LEU A 59 12.63 -5.41 -3.30
CA LEU A 59 13.73 -5.16 -2.37
C LEU A 59 15.02 -5.89 -2.80
N ILE A 60 14.91 -7.15 -3.24
CA ILE A 60 16.05 -7.89 -3.79
C ILE A 60 16.60 -7.19 -5.04
N PHE A 61 15.71 -6.75 -5.94
CA PHE A 61 16.12 -5.99 -7.12
C PHE A 61 16.88 -4.71 -6.75
N ILE A 62 16.35 -3.91 -5.81
CA ILE A 62 17.03 -2.70 -5.34
C ILE A 62 18.40 -3.05 -4.75
N TYR A 63 18.49 -4.10 -3.91
CA TYR A 63 19.75 -4.54 -3.31
C TYR A 63 20.81 -4.95 -4.34
N VAL A 64 20.41 -5.60 -5.45
CA VAL A 64 21.33 -6.06 -6.49
C VAL A 64 21.76 -4.94 -7.45
N TYR A 65 20.86 -4.01 -7.76
CA TYR A 65 21.08 -3.01 -8.81
C TYR A 65 21.41 -1.60 -8.31
N THR A 66 21.48 -1.39 -6.99
CA THR A 66 21.83 -0.08 -6.42
C THR A 66 23.00 -0.19 -5.46
N ASP A 67 23.88 0.82 -5.47
CA ASP A 67 25.03 0.90 -4.56
C ASP A 67 24.66 1.49 -3.18
N TRP A 68 23.45 1.19 -2.70
CA TRP A 68 23.01 1.66 -1.40
C TRP A 68 23.79 0.96 -0.29
N SER A 69 24.19 1.74 0.73
CA SER A 69 24.83 1.15 1.91
C SER A 69 23.91 0.10 2.56
N MET A 70 24.51 -0.91 3.19
CA MET A 70 23.77 -1.95 3.89
C MET A 70 22.77 -1.38 4.91
N VAL A 71 23.15 -0.30 5.61
CA VAL A 71 22.28 0.40 6.56
C VAL A 71 21.02 0.93 5.87
N VAL A 72 21.15 1.57 4.71
CA VAL A 72 20.01 2.11 3.95
C VAL A 72 19.09 0.97 3.49
N ASN A 73 19.65 -0.11 2.96
CA ASN A 73 18.87 -1.28 2.53
C ASN A 73 18.05 -1.88 3.68
N VAL A 74 18.66 -2.04 4.85
CA VAL A 74 17.97 -2.55 6.06
C VAL A 74 16.87 -1.59 6.52
N LEU A 75 17.13 -0.29 6.57
CA LEU A 75 16.14 0.71 6.98
C LEU A 75 14.92 0.74 6.04
N VAL A 76 15.14 0.68 4.73
CA VAL A 76 14.05 0.64 3.74
C VAL A 76 13.24 -0.65 3.88
N GLY A 77 13.91 -1.80 4.05
CA GLY A 77 13.25 -3.08 4.29
C GLY A 77 12.39 -3.06 5.55
N LEU A 78 12.92 -2.56 6.67
CA LEU A 78 12.19 -2.41 7.93
C LEU A 78 10.99 -1.47 7.80
N LEU A 79 11.17 -0.34 7.13
CA LEU A 79 10.08 0.62 6.90
C LEU A 79 8.93 -0.02 6.11
N LEU A 80 9.22 -0.75 5.03
CA LEU A 80 8.20 -1.46 4.25
C LEU A 80 7.53 -2.57 5.05
N PHE A 81 8.30 -3.31 5.86
CA PHE A 81 7.76 -4.35 6.73
C PHE A 81 6.78 -3.79 7.76
N ILE A 82 7.17 -2.74 8.49
CA ILE A 82 6.32 -2.08 9.48
C ILE A 82 5.06 -1.49 8.81
N ALA A 83 5.22 -0.80 7.68
CA ALA A 83 4.09 -0.27 6.92
C ALA A 83 3.12 -1.38 6.48
N GLY A 84 3.64 -2.51 6.03
CA GLY A 84 2.86 -3.69 5.67
C GLY A 84 2.09 -4.27 6.86
N LEU A 85 2.72 -4.40 8.03
CA LEU A 85 2.06 -4.85 9.26
C LEU A 85 0.95 -3.91 9.71
N VAL A 86 1.22 -2.60 9.75
CA VAL A 86 0.23 -1.57 10.10
C VAL A 86 -0.96 -1.66 9.14
N GLN A 87 -0.70 -1.78 7.83
CA GLN A 87 -1.75 -1.89 6.82
C GLN A 87 -2.56 -3.18 6.99
N LEU A 88 -1.93 -4.30 7.32
CA LEU A 88 -2.62 -5.58 7.53
C LEU A 88 -3.52 -5.52 8.77
N ILE A 89 -2.99 -5.05 9.91
CA ILE A 89 -3.74 -4.92 11.16
C ILE A 89 -4.91 -3.96 11.00
N TYR A 90 -4.69 -2.79 10.40
CA TYR A 90 -5.75 -1.81 10.18
C TYR A 90 -6.88 -2.38 9.31
N ASN A 91 -6.54 -3.01 8.18
CA ASN A 91 -7.55 -3.57 7.29
C ASN A 91 -8.27 -4.77 7.92
N PHE A 92 -7.60 -5.59 8.72
CA PHE A 92 -8.23 -6.67 9.47
C PHE A 92 -9.23 -6.15 10.49
N ASN A 93 -8.83 -5.17 11.32
CA ASN A 93 -9.69 -4.58 12.34
C ASN A 93 -10.93 -3.92 11.72
N MET A 94 -10.74 -3.16 10.64
CA MET A 94 -11.85 -2.52 9.93
C MET A 94 -12.76 -3.52 9.23
N TRP A 95 -12.22 -4.60 8.66
CA TRP A 95 -13.04 -5.67 8.11
C TRP A 95 -13.91 -6.32 9.17
N LYS A 96 -13.33 -6.68 10.33
CA LYS A 96 -14.07 -7.27 11.45
C LYS A 96 -15.12 -6.33 12.03
N LYS A 97 -14.83 -5.02 12.10
CA LYS A 97 -15.80 -4.01 12.54
C LYS A 97 -16.99 -3.94 11.57
N ASN A 98 -16.71 -3.86 10.26
CA ASN A 98 -17.75 -3.81 9.25
C ASN A 98 -18.62 -5.08 9.20
N GLU A 99 -18.10 -6.26 9.55
CA GLU A 99 -18.90 -7.49 9.67
C GLU A 99 -19.78 -7.54 10.93
N LYS A 100 -19.41 -6.83 12.00
CA LYS A 100 -20.22 -6.76 13.23
C LYS A 100 -21.37 -5.74 13.14
N GLU A 101 -21.29 -4.81 12.20
CA GLU A 101 -22.30 -3.78 11.95
C GLU A 101 -23.37 -4.23 10.92
N ILE A 102 -23.19 -5.43 10.33
CA ILE A 102 -24.14 -6.09 9.41
C ILE A 102 -24.86 -7.20 10.18
#